data_AF-A0A7S2M5D4-F1
#
_entry.id   AF-A0A7S2M5D4-F1
#
_cell.length_a   1.000
_cell.length_b   1.000
_cell.length_c   1.000
_cell.angle_alpha   90.00
_cell.angle_beta   90.00
_cell.angle_gamma   90.00
#
_symmetry.space_group_name_H-M   'P 1'
#
loop_
_entity.id
_entity.type
_entity.pdbx_description
1 polymer ?
#
loop_
_entity_poly.entity_id
_entity_poly.type
_entity_poly.pdbx_seq_one_letter_code
_entity_poly.pdbx_strand_id
1 'polypeptide(L)'
;RWAAAGGRGALDSDNFVRVFSELLWSAERESGQVLAVGPRRRPGDPDAVYRFEQTLGPGVFGPVRSAVHCVTGNKHAVKVLRRNGLTPGSREEREQLEHELGHLKRVDHPNIVKLYEYFENREGFFLVMDFCSGGHLESLIQGCQEGRRKLPSGFVADVMRQVL
;
A
#
# COMPACT_ATOMS: atom_id res chain seq x y z
N ARG A 1 26.34 -33.62 -17.84
CA ARG A 1 26.38 -34.22 -16.48
C ARG A 1 26.08 -33.12 -15.46
N TRP A 2 24.80 -32.90 -15.15
CA TRP A 2 24.33 -32.27 -13.90
C TRP A 2 23.17 -33.15 -13.44
N ALA A 3 23.36 -33.79 -12.28
CA ALA A 3 22.44 -34.75 -11.70
C ALA A 3 21.35 -34.04 -10.89
N ALA A 4 20.21 -34.72 -10.75
CA ALA A 4 18.96 -34.23 -10.21
C ALA A 4 19.03 -33.80 -8.72
N ALA A 5 18.31 -32.73 -8.41
CA ALA A 5 17.60 -32.57 -7.13
C ALA A 5 16.18 -32.10 -7.46
N GLY A 6 15.19 -32.91 -7.07
CA GLY A 6 13.79 -32.71 -7.40
C GLY A 6 13.17 -31.48 -6.73
N GLY A 7 12.27 -30.82 -7.44
CA GLY A 7 11.43 -29.74 -6.93
C GLY A 7 10.51 -29.25 -8.04
N ARG A 8 9.24 -29.61 -7.96
CA ARG A 8 8.14 -29.31 -8.91
C ARG A 8 8.21 -27.87 -9.43
N GLY A 9 8.27 -27.72 -10.76
CA GLY A 9 8.29 -26.44 -11.47
C GLY A 9 6.95 -25.70 -11.44
N ALA A 10 6.44 -25.39 -10.25
CA ALA A 10 5.38 -24.42 -10.05
C ALA A 10 5.90 -23.38 -9.05
N LEU A 11 6.02 -22.14 -9.49
CA LEU A 11 6.21 -21.01 -8.58
C LEU A 11 4.93 -20.91 -7.74
N ASP A 12 5.06 -20.96 -6.41
CA ASP A 12 3.96 -20.54 -5.54
C ASP A 12 3.69 -19.04 -5.73
N SER A 13 2.55 -18.55 -5.21
CA SER A 13 2.14 -17.15 -5.38
C SER A 13 3.20 -16.16 -4.91
N ASP A 14 3.93 -16.50 -3.85
CA ASP A 14 4.85 -15.58 -3.17
C ASP A 14 6.18 -15.52 -3.93
N ASN A 15 6.65 -16.65 -4.42
CA ASN A 15 7.84 -16.75 -5.26
C ASN A 15 7.56 -16.24 -6.69
N PHE A 16 6.33 -16.37 -7.18
CA PHE A 16 5.90 -15.73 -8.43
C PHE A 16 5.91 -14.21 -8.30
N VAL A 17 5.34 -13.64 -7.24
CA VAL A 17 5.34 -12.19 -7.01
C VAL A 17 6.78 -11.67 -6.89
N ARG A 18 7.64 -12.37 -6.14
CA ARG A 18 9.06 -11.98 -6.00
C ARG A 18 9.81 -11.99 -7.33
N VAL A 19 9.71 -13.09 -8.08
CA VAL A 19 10.38 -13.24 -9.38
C VAL A 19 9.79 -12.27 -10.41
N PHE A 20 8.48 -12.06 -10.39
CA PHE A 20 7.80 -11.10 -11.25
C PHE A 20 8.24 -9.67 -10.93
N SER A 21 8.34 -9.29 -9.66
CA SER A 21 8.87 -7.99 -9.23
C SER A 21 10.33 -7.79 -9.63
N GLU A 22 11.19 -8.80 -9.47
CA GLU A 22 12.59 -8.70 -9.91
C GLU A 22 12.71 -8.58 -11.43
N LEU A 23 11.90 -9.33 -12.19
CA LEU A 23 11.85 -9.23 -13.66
C LEU A 23 11.29 -7.88 -14.12
N LEU A 24 10.26 -7.37 -13.46
CA LEU A 24 9.67 -6.06 -13.76
C LEU A 24 10.70 -4.96 -13.53
N TRP A 25 11.41 -4.99 -12.40
CA TRP A 25 12.47 -4.03 -12.10
C TRP A 25 13.70 -4.16 -13.01
N SER A 26 14.01 -5.36 -13.49
CA SER A 26 15.06 -5.56 -14.50
C SER A 26 14.67 -4.94 -15.84
N ALA A 27 13.42 -5.14 -16.27
CA ALA A 27 12.89 -4.57 -17.50
C ALA A 27 12.75 -3.04 -17.44
N GLU A 28 12.40 -2.47 -16.28
CA GLU A 28 12.34 -1.02 -16.06
C GLU A 28 13.73 -0.37 -16.11
N ARG A 29 14.75 -1.02 -15.54
CA ARG A 29 16.15 -0.55 -15.60
C ARG A 29 16.72 -0.59 -17.01
N GLU A 30 16.34 -1.59 -17.81
CA GLU A 30 16.80 -1.73 -19.20
C GLU A 30 16.04 -0.83 -20.18
N SER A 31 14.74 -0.60 -19.96
CA SER A 31 13.91 0.20 -20.88
C SER A 31 13.87 1.70 -20.54
N GLY A 32 14.27 2.10 -19.33
CA GLY A 32 14.19 3.49 -18.88
C GLY A 32 12.75 4.04 -18.75
N GLN A 33 11.75 3.18 -18.90
CA GLN A 33 10.34 3.48 -18.69
C GLN A 33 9.84 2.72 -17.47
N VAL A 34 9.17 3.44 -16.56
CA VAL A 34 8.42 2.82 -15.46
C VAL A 34 7.26 2.05 -16.11
N LEU A 35 7.27 0.72 -16.02
CA LEU A 35 6.18 -0.14 -16.48
C LEU A 35 5.08 -0.16 -15.42
N ALA A 36 4.61 1.04 -15.04
CA ALA A 36 3.55 1.20 -14.07
C ALA A 36 2.23 0.76 -14.70
N VAL A 37 1.80 -0.45 -14.37
CA VAL A 37 0.37 -0.79 -14.38
C VAL A 37 -0.25 0.07 -13.27
N GLY A 38 -0.70 1.28 -13.64
CA GLY A 38 -1.26 2.23 -12.67
C GLY A 38 -2.40 1.59 -11.85
N PRO A 39 -2.68 2.11 -10.65
CA PRO A 39 -3.68 1.52 -9.75
C PRO A 39 -5.03 1.41 -10.45
N ARG A 40 -5.64 0.22 -10.40
CA ARG A 40 -6.88 -0.07 -11.11
C ARG A 40 -8.05 0.67 -10.47
N ARG A 41 -8.81 1.42 -11.27
CA ARG A 41 -10.09 2.01 -10.85
C ARG A 41 -11.21 0.97 -10.93
N ARG A 42 -12.01 0.84 -9.87
CA ARG A 42 -13.23 0.03 -9.86
C ARG A 42 -14.46 0.85 -9.46
N PRO A 43 -15.56 0.81 -10.23
CA PRO A 43 -16.82 1.39 -9.78
C PRO A 43 -17.48 0.48 -8.73
N GLY A 44 -18.15 1.09 -7.76
CA GLY A 44 -18.97 0.39 -6.76
C GLY A 44 -18.29 0.19 -5.41
N ASP A 45 -18.92 -0.61 -4.56
CA ASP A 45 -18.49 -0.79 -3.18
C ASP A 45 -17.39 -1.85 -3.04
N PRO A 46 -16.34 -1.58 -2.23
CA PRO A 46 -15.27 -2.54 -1.97
C PRO A 46 -15.75 -3.78 -1.20
N ASP A 47 -16.91 -3.75 -0.54
CA ASP A 47 -17.46 -4.86 0.27
C ASP A 47 -17.67 -6.16 -0.53
N ALA A 48 -17.84 -6.06 -1.85
CA ALA A 48 -17.96 -7.23 -2.73
C ALA A 48 -16.64 -8.00 -2.89
N VAL A 49 -15.49 -7.35 -2.69
CA VAL A 49 -14.14 -7.92 -2.93
C VAL A 49 -13.35 -8.02 -1.62
N TYR A 50 -13.61 -7.12 -0.67
CA TYR A 50 -12.87 -6.99 0.58
C TYR A 50 -13.81 -7.07 1.77
N ARG A 51 -13.40 -7.85 2.77
CA ARG A 51 -14.05 -7.87 4.08
C ARG A 51 -13.36 -6.85 4.99
N PHE A 52 -14.06 -5.78 5.36
CA PHE A 52 -13.53 -4.80 6.29
C PHE A 52 -13.47 -5.33 7.73
N GLU A 53 -12.41 -4.96 8.43
CA GLU A 53 -12.17 -5.27 9.83
C GLU A 53 -12.13 -3.95 10.65
N GLN A 54 -11.19 -3.84 11.59
CA GLN A 54 -10.99 -2.74 12.51
C GLN A 54 -10.48 -1.45 11.84
N THR A 55 -10.77 -0.31 12.47
CA THR A 55 -10.21 0.99 12.11
C THR A 55 -8.78 1.10 12.65
N LEU A 56 -7.82 1.37 11.77
CA LEU A 56 -6.40 1.54 12.08
C LEU A 56 -6.07 2.94 12.59
N GLY A 57 -6.80 3.95 12.11
CA GLY A 57 -6.62 5.33 12.57
C GLY A 57 -7.63 6.31 11.96
N PRO A 58 -7.84 7.47 12.61
CA PRO A 58 -8.86 8.43 12.18
C PRO A 58 -8.55 9.14 10.87
N GLY A 59 -7.26 9.31 10.51
CA GLY A 59 -6.79 9.90 9.25
C GLY A 59 -7.30 11.33 8.96
N VAL A 60 -6.43 12.20 8.43
CA VAL A 60 -6.81 13.61 8.12
C VAL A 60 -7.95 13.70 7.09
N PHE A 61 -7.99 12.74 6.15
CA PHE A 61 -8.94 12.72 5.03
C PHE A 61 -10.05 11.69 5.19
N GLY A 62 -10.14 11.09 6.37
CA GLY A 62 -11.07 10.02 6.69
C GLY A 62 -10.38 8.78 7.26
N PRO A 63 -11.18 7.86 7.82
CA PRO A 63 -10.65 6.73 8.55
C PRO A 63 -9.90 5.76 7.63
N VAL A 64 -8.85 5.16 8.18
CA VAL A 64 -8.17 4.02 7.57
C VAL A 64 -8.66 2.76 8.29
N ARG A 65 -9.11 1.77 7.53
CA ARG A 65 -9.59 0.48 8.06
C ARG A 65 -8.74 -0.65 7.50
N SER A 66 -8.46 -1.70 8.27
CA SER A 66 -7.92 -2.92 7.68
C SER A 66 -9.03 -3.66 6.95
N ALA A 67 -8.68 -4.33 5.86
CA ALA A 67 -9.58 -5.20 5.13
C ALA A 67 -8.84 -6.43 4.61
N VAL A 68 -9.56 -7.53 4.42
CA VAL A 68 -9.01 -8.78 3.89
C VAL A 68 -9.65 -9.05 2.54
N HIS A 69 -8.83 -9.26 1.51
CA HIS A 69 -9.32 -9.62 0.19
C HIS A 69 -10.00 -10.99 0.26
N CYS A 70 -11.27 -11.09 -0.14
CA CYS A 70 -12.11 -12.27 0.09
C CYS A 70 -11.59 -13.54 -0.59
N VAL A 71 -10.99 -13.40 -1.78
CA VAL A 71 -10.45 -14.55 -2.55
C VAL A 71 -9.04 -14.94 -2.13
N THR A 72 -8.09 -14.00 -2.10
CA THR A 72 -6.68 -14.28 -1.82
C THR A 72 -6.36 -14.40 -0.32
N GLY A 73 -7.19 -13.85 0.55
CA GLY A 73 -6.92 -13.77 1.99
C GLY A 73 -5.90 -12.71 2.38
N ASN A 74 -5.40 -11.92 1.43
CA ASN A 74 -4.38 -10.89 1.71
C ASN A 74 -4.96 -9.74 2.52
N LYS A 75 -4.18 -9.26 3.49
CA LYS A 75 -4.55 -8.15 4.35
C LYS A 75 -4.07 -6.82 3.77
N HIS A 76 -4.96 -5.85 3.74
CA HIS A 76 -4.76 -4.52 3.16
C HIS A 76 -5.24 -3.43 4.12
N ALA A 77 -4.72 -2.22 3.94
CA ALA A 77 -5.30 -1.02 4.53
C ALA A 77 -6.18 -0.33 3.48
N VAL A 78 -7.32 0.20 3.93
CA VAL A 78 -8.27 0.91 3.08
C VAL A 78 -8.49 2.31 3.65
N LYS A 79 -7.98 3.33 2.95
CA LYS A 79 -8.22 4.74 3.30
C LYS A 79 -9.50 5.20 2.62
N VAL A 80 -10.43 5.71 3.43
CA VAL A 80 -11.72 6.22 2.94
C VAL A 80 -11.63 7.72 2.76
N LEU A 81 -11.82 8.22 1.54
CA LEU A 81 -11.90 9.64 1.23
C LEU A 81 -13.35 9.96 0.92
N ARG A 82 -14.01 10.66 1.84
CA ARG A 82 -15.41 11.04 1.65
C ARG A 82 -15.53 12.21 0.68
N ARG A 83 -16.59 12.23 -0.12
CA ARG A 83 -16.92 13.35 -1.01
C ARG A 83 -17.24 14.65 -0.25
N ASN A 84 -17.53 14.62 1.05
CA ASN A 84 -17.81 15.81 1.89
C ASN A 84 -18.80 16.83 1.24
N GLY A 85 -19.77 16.36 0.47
CA GLY A 85 -20.74 17.23 -0.23
C GLY A 85 -20.27 17.78 -1.58
N LEU A 86 -19.09 17.37 -2.06
CA LEU A 86 -18.61 17.66 -3.40
C LEU A 86 -19.45 16.94 -4.46
N THR A 87 -19.72 17.65 -5.55
CA THR A 87 -20.43 17.09 -6.70
C THR A 87 -19.56 16.03 -7.38
N PRO A 88 -20.09 14.84 -7.71
CA PRO A 88 -19.36 13.83 -8.47
C PRO A 88 -18.78 14.39 -9.77
N GLY A 89 -17.47 14.25 -9.95
CA GLY A 89 -16.75 14.76 -11.12
C GLY A 89 -16.44 16.26 -11.07
N SER A 90 -16.67 16.94 -9.93
CA SER A 90 -16.24 18.33 -9.78
C SER A 90 -14.72 18.46 -9.82
N ARG A 91 -14.25 19.66 -10.13
CA ARG A 91 -12.81 19.96 -10.17
C ARG A 91 -12.17 19.76 -8.81
N GLU A 92 -12.85 20.18 -7.75
CA GLU A 92 -12.41 20.10 -6.36
C GLU A 92 -12.27 18.64 -5.90
N GLU A 93 -13.23 17.78 -6.26
CA GLU A 93 -13.14 16.35 -5.98
C GLU A 93 -11.92 15.73 -6.69
N ARG A 94 -11.75 16.06 -7.97
CA ARG A 94 -10.63 15.55 -8.75
C ARG A 94 -9.30 16.03 -8.18
N GLU A 95 -9.20 17.28 -7.74
CA GLU A 95 -8.01 17.82 -7.09
C GLU A 95 -7.70 17.12 -5.76
N GLN A 96 -8.72 16.83 -4.94
CA GLN A 96 -8.52 16.10 -3.69
C GLN A 96 -8.06 14.66 -3.93
N LEU A 97 -8.63 14.01 -4.95
CA LEU A 97 -8.20 12.70 -5.39
C LEU A 97 -6.79 12.74 -5.98
N GLU A 98 -6.46 13.74 -6.80
CA GLU A 98 -5.13 13.89 -7.41
C GLU A 98 -4.05 14.27 -6.40
N HIS A 99 -4.38 15.02 -5.36
CA HIS A 99 -3.45 15.29 -4.26
C HIS A 99 -3.05 13.99 -3.55
N GLU A 100 -4.00 13.09 -3.33
CA GLU A 100 -3.75 11.82 -2.63
C GLU A 100 -3.17 10.73 -3.55
N LEU A 101 -3.66 10.65 -4.78
CA LEU A 101 -3.19 9.68 -5.76
C LEU A 101 -1.91 10.14 -6.48
N GLY A 102 -1.64 11.43 -6.55
CA GLY A 102 -0.57 12.01 -7.37
C GLY A 102 0.81 11.50 -7.00
N HIS A 103 1.02 11.24 -5.70
CA HIS A 103 2.23 10.61 -5.19
C HIS A 103 2.15 9.07 -5.27
N LEU A 104 1.03 8.47 -4.87
CA LEU A 104 0.87 7.01 -4.79
C LEU A 104 0.79 6.30 -6.15
N LYS A 105 0.44 7.01 -7.23
CA LYS A 105 0.35 6.46 -8.59
C LYS A 105 1.70 6.23 -9.26
N ARG A 106 2.75 6.90 -8.78
CA ARG A 106 4.05 7.00 -9.47
C ARG A 106 5.20 6.37 -8.69
N VAL A 107 4.90 5.81 -7.52
CA VAL A 107 5.91 5.35 -6.57
C VAL A 107 5.70 3.87 -6.31
N ASP A 108 6.67 3.06 -6.74
CA ASP A 108 6.80 1.64 -6.40
C ASP A 108 8.18 1.47 -5.72
N HIS A 109 8.22 1.65 -4.41
CA HIS A 109 9.45 1.63 -3.61
C HIS A 109 9.25 0.75 -2.37
N PRO A 110 10.22 -0.10 -1.97
CA PRO A 110 10.07 -1.02 -0.85
C PRO A 110 9.76 -0.36 0.50
N ASN A 111 10.05 0.94 0.64
CA ASN A 111 9.77 1.72 1.85
C ASN A 111 8.61 2.71 1.72
N ILE A 112 7.86 2.66 0.61
CA ILE A 112 6.69 3.52 0.38
C ILE A 112 5.47 2.63 0.14
N VAL A 113 4.36 2.94 0.82
CA VAL A 113 3.13 2.18 0.70
C VAL A 113 2.63 2.16 -0.75
N LYS A 114 2.39 0.96 -1.27
CA LYS A 114 1.86 0.77 -2.62
C LYS A 114 0.35 0.92 -2.62
N LEU A 115 -0.17 1.58 -3.65
CA LEU A 115 -1.59 1.60 -3.97
C LEU A 115 -1.88 0.54 -5.03
N TYR A 116 -2.71 -0.45 -4.69
CA TYR A 116 -3.06 -1.55 -5.59
C TYR A 116 -4.21 -1.17 -6.52
N GLU A 117 -5.30 -0.72 -5.93
CA GLU A 117 -6.52 -0.36 -6.61
C GLU A 117 -7.34 0.62 -5.78
N TYR A 118 -8.32 1.25 -6.41
CA TYR A 118 -9.26 2.09 -5.71
C TYR A 118 -10.68 1.91 -6.21
N PHE A 119 -11.61 1.99 -5.28
CA PHE A 119 -13.03 1.95 -5.55
C PHE A 119 -13.62 3.35 -5.51
N GLU A 120 -14.60 3.59 -6.36
CA GLU A 120 -15.34 4.84 -6.39
C GLU A 120 -16.84 4.54 -6.38
N ASN A 121 -17.54 5.12 -5.40
CA ASN A 121 -18.98 5.05 -5.27
C ASN A 121 -19.57 6.46 -5.07
N ARG A 122 -20.82 6.55 -4.60
CA ARG A 122 -21.48 7.83 -4.32
C ARG A 122 -20.91 8.54 -3.10
N GLU A 123 -20.43 7.79 -2.12
CA GLU A 123 -19.92 8.30 -0.84
C GLU A 123 -18.49 8.85 -0.94
N GLY A 124 -17.70 8.33 -1.89
CA GLY A 124 -16.35 8.81 -2.19
C GLY A 124 -15.44 7.71 -2.72
N PHE A 125 -14.18 7.75 -2.31
CA PHE A 125 -13.13 6.85 -2.77
C PHE A 125 -12.62 5.94 -1.66
N PHE A 126 -12.26 4.71 -2.02
CA PHE A 126 -11.66 3.73 -1.13
C PHE A 126 -10.33 3.27 -1.73
N LEU A 127 -9.23 3.67 -1.11
CA LEU A 127 -7.89 3.38 -1.61
C LEU A 127 -7.35 2.12 -0.94
N VAL A 128 -7.12 1.05 -1.71
CA VAL A 128 -6.58 -0.21 -1.21
C VAL A 128 -5.07 -0.19 -1.30
N MET A 129 -4.41 -0.19 -0.15
CA MET A 129 -2.96 -0.04 -0.01
C MET A 129 -2.34 -1.11 0.90
N ASP A 130 -1.01 -1.10 0.98
CA ASP A 130 -0.27 -1.96 1.90
C ASP A 130 -0.73 -1.82 3.35
N PHE A 131 -0.86 -2.96 4.03
CA PHE A 131 -1.13 -2.99 5.46
C PHE A 131 0.19 -3.00 6.26
N CYS A 132 0.49 -1.88 6.91
CA CYS A 132 1.67 -1.77 7.78
C CYS A 132 1.31 -2.20 9.21
N SER A 133 1.67 -3.43 9.59
CA SER A 133 1.38 -3.99 10.92
C SER A 133 2.23 -3.38 12.05
N GLY A 134 3.31 -2.68 11.72
CA GLY A 134 4.28 -2.14 12.69
C GLY A 134 3.81 -0.89 13.47
N GLY A 135 2.65 -0.32 13.14
CA GLY A 135 2.15 0.90 13.75
C GLY A 135 2.95 2.15 13.35
N HIS A 136 2.75 3.24 14.07
CA HIS A 136 3.41 4.53 13.80
C HIS A 136 4.76 4.62 14.52
N LEU A 137 5.78 5.12 13.82
CA LEU A 137 7.11 5.37 14.40
C LEU A 137 7.05 6.34 15.59
N GLU A 138 6.14 7.32 15.55
CA GLU A 138 5.90 8.26 16.65
C GLU A 138 5.57 7.53 17.97
N SER A 139 4.71 6.51 17.93
CA SER A 139 4.34 5.74 19.12
C SER A 139 5.53 5.01 19.72
N LEU A 140 6.45 4.51 18.88
CA LEU A 140 7.70 3.90 19.34
C LEU A 140 8.62 4.93 20.02
N ILE A 141 8.73 6.13 19.45
CA ILE A 141 9.53 7.23 20.02
C ILE A 141 8.96 7.66 21.37
N GLN A 142 7.64 7.87 21.44
CA GLN A 142 6.94 8.27 22.67
C GLN A 142 7.14 7.25 23.79
N GLY A 143 6.96 5.96 23.52
CA GLY A 143 7.18 4.90 24.52
C GLY A 143 8.65 4.80 25.00
N CYS A 144 9.61 5.20 24.16
CA CYS A 144 11.01 5.30 24.58
C CYS A 144 11.23 6.51 25.50
N GLN A 145 10.62 7.66 25.20
CA GLN A 145 10.70 8.87 26.03
C GLN A 145 10.09 8.65 27.42
N GLU A 146 8.88 8.07 27.48
CA GLU A 146 8.19 7.76 28.73
C GLU A 146 8.98 6.77 29.59
N GLY A 147 9.54 5.75 28.95
CA GLY A 147 10.41 4.77 29.62
C GLY A 147 11.82 5.28 29.93
N ARG A 148 12.17 6.53 29.59
CA ARG A 148 13.54 7.09 29.65
C ARG A 148 14.60 6.20 28.99
N ARG A 149 14.22 5.46 27.95
CA ARG A 149 15.11 4.60 27.16
C ARG A 149 15.57 5.36 25.92
N LYS A 150 16.85 5.25 25.60
CA LYS A 150 17.37 5.75 24.32
C LYS A 150 17.15 4.70 23.23
N LEU A 151 16.81 5.13 22.03
CA LEU A 151 16.78 4.26 20.87
C LEU A 151 18.22 3.85 20.49
N PRO A 152 18.48 2.58 20.18
CA PRO A 152 19.79 2.15 19.70
C PRO A 152 20.18 2.91 18.42
N SER A 153 21.42 3.39 18.34
CA SER A 153 21.90 4.17 17.18
C SER A 153 21.82 3.39 15.86
N GLY A 154 22.05 2.07 15.90
CA GLY A 154 21.88 1.19 14.73
C GLY A 154 20.43 1.19 14.20
N PHE A 155 19.45 1.06 15.10
CA PHE A 155 18.04 1.13 14.74
C PHE A 155 17.67 2.49 14.12
N VAL A 156 18.17 3.59 14.69
CA VAL A 156 17.93 4.93 14.13
C VAL A 156 18.54 5.03 12.73
N ALA A 157 19.77 4.55 12.53
CA ALA A 157 20.42 4.55 11.22
C ALA A 157 19.65 3.70 10.19
N ASP A 158 19.11 2.55 10.60
CA ASP A 158 18.31 1.69 9.74
C ASP A 158 17.00 2.35 9.32
N VAL A 159 16.30 3.01 10.24
CA VAL A 159 15.09 3.79 9.94
C VAL A 159 15.41 4.95 9.02
N MET A 160 16.47 5.71 9.30
CA MET A 160 16.86 6.85 8.46
C MET A 160 17.26 6.42 7.05
N ARG A 161 17.90 5.26 6.88
CA ARG A 161 18.21 4.69 5.56
C ARG A 161 16.97 4.31 4.74
N GLN A 162 15.88 3.98 5.40
CA GLN A 162 14.62 3.63 4.73
C GLN A 162 13.80 4.88 4.34
N VAL A 163 14.05 6.02 5.00
CA VAL A 163 13.31 7.28 4.80
C VAL A 163 14.01 8.22 3.82
N LEU A 164 15.35 8.22 3.81
CA LEU A 164 16.20 9.05 2.94
C LEU A 164 16.46 8.37 1.60
#